data_AF-A0A074Z530-F1
#
_entry.id   AF-A0A074Z530-F1
#
_cell.length_a   1.000
_cell.length_b   1.000
_cell.length_c   1.000
_cell.angle_alpha   90.00
_cell.angle_beta   90.00
_cell.angle_gamma   90.00
#
_symmetry.space_group_name_H-M   'P 1'
#
loop_
_entity.id
_entity.type
_entity.pdbx_description
1 polymer ?
#
loop_
_entity_poly.entity_id
_entity_poly.type
_entity_poly.pdbx_seq_one_letter_code
_entity_poly.pdbx_strand_id
1 'polypeptide(L)'
;YAVVVGVIALAHIILVIVYFSKKDLFLTAVYDSMDDMTKNYKSIESGEVESVTFGLLMSMLECCGFNDANDFTAAGSQFTREDSYNGVQFASELLFSKTFQIQNVSRHIVLIFSSITDIQYPVPCCKTGSVGQNGDDCPQTFTVANSNIRTGCKQKIYERAVPLLDSVMLGSLVVLGVE
;
A
#
# COMPACT_ATOMS: atom_id res chain seq x y z
N TYR A 1 -35.50 -4.66 21.01
CA TYR A 1 -35.03 -3.48 20.26
C TYR A 1 -34.27 -2.52 21.17
N ALA A 2 -34.94 -1.84 22.12
CA ALA A 2 -34.31 -0.86 23.02
C ALA A 2 -33.08 -1.38 23.79
N VAL A 3 -33.11 -2.63 24.24
CA VAL A 3 -31.97 -3.25 24.95
C VAL A 3 -30.74 -3.39 24.04
N VAL A 4 -30.93 -3.80 22.77
CA VAL A 4 -29.83 -3.98 21.82
C VAL A 4 -29.21 -2.63 21.45
N VAL A 5 -30.06 -1.62 21.19
CA VAL A 5 -29.62 -0.25 20.91
C VAL A 5 -28.85 0.34 22.10
N GLY A 6 -29.35 0.15 23.33
CA GLY A 6 -28.65 0.60 24.53
C GLY A 6 -27.27 -0.03 24.72
N VAL A 7 -27.12 -1.32 24.42
CA VAL A 7 -25.80 -1.99 24.47
C VAL A 7 -24.85 -1.45 23.40
N ILE A 8 -25.35 -1.24 22.18
CA ILE A 8 -24.54 -0.68 21.08
C ILE A 8 -24.10 0.75 21.41
N ALA A 9 -24.99 1.60 21.93
CA ALA A 9 -24.66 2.97 22.34
C ALA A 9 -23.61 2.99 23.46
N LEU A 10 -23.77 2.14 24.48
CA LEU A 10 -22.81 2.02 25.58
C LEU A 10 -21.43 1.54 25.07
N ALA A 11 -21.40 0.57 24.17
CA ALA A 11 -20.17 0.10 23.55
C ALA A 11 -19.48 1.20 22.71
N HIS A 12 -20.23 1.97 21.93
CA HIS A 12 -19.69 3.09 21.15
C HIS A 12 -19.13 4.20 22.04
N ILE A 13 -19.84 4.58 23.11
CA ILE A 13 -19.35 5.59 24.06
C ILE A 13 -18.04 5.14 24.71
N ILE A 14 -17.95 3.87 25.13
CA ILE A 14 -16.71 3.30 25.69
C ILE A 14 -15.58 3.35 24.65
N LEU A 15 -15.85 2.95 23.39
CA LEU A 15 -14.88 2.98 22.31
C LEU A 15 -14.34 4.39 22.10
N VAL A 16 -15.22 5.40 22.03
CA VAL A 16 -14.81 6.79 21.83
C VAL A 16 -13.98 7.30 23.02
N ILE A 17 -14.41 7.01 24.26
CA ILE A 17 -13.65 7.40 25.46
C ILE A 17 -12.26 6.77 25.44
N VAL A 18 -12.14 5.47 25.14
CA VAL A 18 -10.84 4.78 25.08
C VAL A 18 -9.97 5.35 23.96
N TYR A 19 -10.55 5.58 22.78
CA TYR A 19 -9.86 6.18 21.64
C TYR A 19 -9.24 7.54 22.00
N PHE A 20 -10.01 8.46 22.58
CA PHE A 20 -9.49 9.78 22.97
C PHE A 20 -8.58 9.72 24.20
N SER A 21 -8.79 8.77 25.11
CA SER A 21 -7.96 8.62 26.31
C SER A 21 -6.58 8.02 26.00
N LYS A 22 -6.48 7.14 24.99
CA LYS A 22 -5.26 6.40 24.66
C LYS A 22 -5.07 6.19 23.16
N LYS A 23 -5.12 7.27 22.39
CA LYS A 23 -4.85 7.26 20.93
C LYS A 23 -3.49 6.67 20.57
N ASP A 24 -2.48 6.87 21.43
CA ASP A 24 -1.12 6.35 21.18
C ASP A 24 -1.08 4.82 21.14
N LEU A 25 -1.85 4.13 21.99
CA LEU A 25 -1.91 2.66 21.98
C LEU A 25 -2.51 2.12 20.68
N PHE A 26 -3.57 2.78 20.19
CA PHE A 26 -4.19 2.41 18.92
C PHE A 26 -3.23 2.68 17.76
N LEU A 27 -2.57 3.83 17.76
CA LEU A 27 -1.61 4.20 16.71
C LEU A 27 -0.40 3.26 16.68
N THR A 28 0.15 2.89 17.83
CA THR A 28 1.24 1.90 17.89
C THR A 28 0.79 0.56 17.33
N ALA A 29 -0.40 0.06 17.68
CA ALA A 29 -0.91 -1.19 17.12
C ALA A 29 -1.09 -1.14 15.60
N VAL A 30 -1.58 -0.01 15.05
CA VAL A 30 -1.69 0.19 13.60
C VAL A 30 -0.29 0.25 12.96
N TYR A 31 0.66 0.95 13.58
CA TYR A 31 2.03 1.04 13.07
C TYR A 31 2.76 -0.30 13.07
N ASP A 32 2.62 -1.09 14.13
CA ASP A 32 3.20 -2.43 14.21
C ASP A 32 2.59 -3.34 13.14
N SER A 33 1.27 -3.26 12.94
CA SER A 33 0.60 -4.01 11.88
C SER A 33 1.08 -3.60 10.49
N MET A 34 1.34 -2.31 10.25
CA MET A 34 1.86 -1.84 8.96
C MET A 34 3.31 -2.19 8.72
N ASP A 35 4.14 -2.15 9.75
CA ASP A 35 5.54 -2.59 9.66
C ASP A 35 5.59 -4.09 9.31
N ASP A 36 4.74 -4.90 9.93
CA ASP A 36 4.58 -6.31 9.61
C ASP A 36 4.09 -6.54 8.17
N MET A 37 3.04 -5.83 7.74
CA MET A 37 2.57 -5.88 6.35
C MET A 37 3.64 -5.46 5.34
N THR A 38 4.47 -4.46 5.67
CA THR A 38 5.57 -4.01 4.80
C THR A 38 6.62 -5.10 4.61
N LYS A 39 6.98 -5.81 5.68
CA LYS A 39 7.96 -6.90 5.64
C LYS A 39 7.44 -8.13 4.91
N ASN A 40 6.16 -8.44 5.08
CA ASN A 40 5.52 -9.60 4.44
C ASN A 40 4.97 -9.29 3.04
N TYR A 41 5.05 -8.04 2.59
CA TYR A 41 4.65 -7.63 1.25
C TYR A 41 5.47 -8.37 0.19
N LYS A 42 4.80 -9.11 -0.70
CA LYS A 42 5.45 -9.85 -1.80
C LYS A 42 5.25 -9.15 -3.12
N SER A 43 3.99 -8.98 -3.51
CA SER A 43 3.55 -8.34 -4.74
C SER A 43 2.05 -8.03 -4.65
N ILE A 44 1.59 -6.98 -5.34
CA ILE A 44 0.17 -6.65 -5.44
C ILE A 44 -0.65 -7.75 -6.14
N GLU A 45 -0.02 -8.58 -6.99
CA GLU A 45 -0.66 -9.69 -7.71
C GLU A 45 -0.67 -11.01 -6.93
N SER A 46 0.08 -11.10 -5.82
CA SER A 46 0.14 -12.33 -5.01
C SER A 46 -1.25 -12.78 -4.50
N GLY A 47 -2.22 -11.86 -4.47
CA GLY A 47 -3.57 -12.12 -3.95
C GLY A 47 -3.60 -12.35 -2.43
N GLU A 48 -2.46 -12.21 -1.75
CA GLU A 48 -2.35 -12.32 -0.31
C GLU A 48 -2.94 -11.06 0.34
N VAL A 49 -3.73 -11.26 1.42
CA VAL A 49 -4.47 -10.18 2.07
C VAL A 49 -3.54 -9.04 2.52
N GLU A 50 -2.34 -9.38 3.00
CA GLU A 50 -1.32 -8.43 3.46
C GLU A 50 -0.81 -7.56 2.31
N SER A 51 -0.50 -8.17 1.16
CA SER A 51 0.04 -7.45 0.00
C SER A 51 -1.02 -6.58 -0.68
N VAL A 52 -2.25 -7.09 -0.83
CA VAL A 52 -3.36 -6.32 -1.43
C VAL A 52 -3.73 -5.13 -0.57
N THR A 53 -3.88 -5.35 0.74
CA THR A 53 -4.29 -4.30 1.69
C THR A 53 -3.24 -3.21 1.78
N PHE A 54 -1.96 -3.60 1.87
CA PHE A 54 -0.87 -2.63 1.96
C PHE A 54 -0.65 -1.89 0.64
N GLY A 55 -0.81 -2.56 -0.50
CA GLY A 55 -0.79 -1.93 -1.83
C GLY A 55 -1.84 -0.83 -2.00
N LEU A 56 -3.07 -1.09 -1.57
CA LEU A 56 -4.14 -0.10 -1.58
C LEU A 56 -3.83 1.09 -0.65
N LEU A 57 -3.29 0.81 0.54
CA LEU A 57 -2.94 1.82 1.52
C LEU A 57 -1.86 2.79 1.00
N MET A 58 -0.79 2.26 0.38
CA MET A 58 0.28 3.04 -0.24
C MET A 58 -0.26 3.98 -1.33
N SER A 59 -1.16 3.46 -2.18
CA SER A 59 -1.81 4.23 -3.24
C SER A 59 -2.72 5.33 -2.70
N MET A 60 -3.58 5.02 -1.72
CA MET A 60 -4.54 5.98 -1.14
C MET A 60 -3.88 7.11 -0.35
N LEU A 61 -2.76 6.82 0.32
CA LEU A 61 -2.04 7.78 1.16
C LEU A 61 -0.88 8.48 0.45
N GLU A 62 -0.61 8.13 -0.80
CA GLU A 62 0.53 8.61 -1.59
C GLU A 62 1.85 8.47 -0.81
N CYS A 63 2.11 7.27 -0.33
CA CYS A 63 3.28 6.91 0.47
C CYS A 63 3.94 5.62 -0.04
N CYS A 64 5.15 5.33 0.43
CA CYS A 64 5.89 4.13 0.06
C CYS A 64 6.58 3.54 1.29
N GLY A 65 6.28 2.28 1.61
CA GLY A 65 6.82 1.59 2.77
C GLY A 65 6.30 2.14 4.10
N PHE A 66 6.83 1.62 5.21
CA PHE A 66 6.43 2.05 6.54
C PHE A 66 7.10 3.40 6.90
N ASN A 67 8.43 3.45 6.83
CA ASN A 67 9.26 4.65 6.99
C ASN A 67 9.63 5.27 5.65
N ASP A 68 10.04 4.45 4.69
CA ASP A 68 10.38 4.83 3.31
C ASP A 68 10.52 3.60 2.41
N ALA A 69 10.86 3.82 1.14
CA ALA A 69 10.98 2.73 0.17
C ALA A 69 12.10 1.72 0.48
N ASN A 70 13.10 2.08 1.28
CA ASN A 70 14.19 1.18 1.64
C ASN A 70 13.71 0.03 2.52
N ASP A 71 12.53 0.13 3.15
CA ASP A 71 11.95 -0.97 3.94
C ASP A 71 11.78 -2.24 3.09
N PHE A 72 11.51 -2.12 1.79
CA PHE A 72 11.41 -3.25 0.86
C PHE A 72 12.78 -3.83 0.46
N THR A 73 13.85 -3.09 0.69
CA THR A 73 15.24 -3.48 0.40
C THR A 73 15.97 -3.99 1.64
N ALA A 74 15.35 -3.84 2.82
CA ALA A 74 15.92 -4.27 4.09
C ALA A 74 15.98 -5.80 4.19
N ALA A 75 16.94 -6.30 4.97
CA ALA A 75 17.06 -7.72 5.25
C ALA A 75 15.81 -8.23 5.98
N GLY A 76 15.15 -9.25 5.42
CA GLY A 76 13.90 -9.80 5.95
C GLY A 76 12.63 -9.33 5.23
N SER A 77 12.75 -8.42 4.25
CA SER A 77 11.67 -8.12 3.31
C SER A 77 11.36 -9.33 2.43
N GLN A 78 10.09 -9.66 2.28
CA GLN A 78 9.59 -10.69 1.36
C GLN A 78 9.28 -10.15 -0.05
N PHE A 79 9.58 -8.88 -0.32
CA PHE A 79 9.30 -8.26 -1.60
C PHE A 79 10.02 -9.01 -2.73
N THR A 80 9.25 -9.60 -3.64
CA THR A 80 9.80 -10.47 -4.70
C THR A 80 10.43 -9.67 -5.83
N ARG A 81 10.30 -8.33 -5.81
CA ARG A 81 10.81 -7.42 -6.85
C ARG A 81 10.22 -7.70 -8.24
N GLU A 82 9.08 -8.39 -8.25
CA GLU A 82 8.27 -8.71 -9.41
C GLU A 82 6.87 -8.15 -9.14
N ASP A 83 6.44 -7.16 -9.93
CA ASP A 83 5.03 -6.70 -9.93
C ASP A 83 4.48 -6.67 -11.34
N SER A 84 3.17 -6.92 -11.44
CA SER A 84 2.37 -6.82 -12.64
C SER A 84 1.16 -5.94 -12.34
N TYR A 85 0.78 -5.05 -13.25
CA TYR A 85 -0.39 -4.20 -13.11
C TYR A 85 -1.13 -4.15 -14.43
N ASN A 86 -2.44 -4.42 -14.37
CA ASN A 86 -3.32 -4.40 -15.53
C ASN A 86 -2.85 -5.32 -16.70
N GLY A 87 -2.25 -6.47 -16.38
CA GLY A 87 -1.72 -7.42 -17.36
C GLY A 87 -0.36 -7.03 -17.96
N VAL A 88 0.23 -5.92 -17.53
CA VAL A 88 1.59 -5.49 -17.87
C VAL A 88 2.50 -5.89 -16.72
N GLN A 89 3.39 -6.86 -16.95
CA GLN A 89 4.49 -7.13 -16.03
C GLN A 89 5.43 -5.94 -16.09
N PHE A 90 5.71 -5.29 -14.95
CA PHE A 90 6.76 -4.28 -14.87
C PHE A 90 8.12 -4.98 -14.80
N ALA A 91 8.38 -5.77 -15.82
CA ALA A 91 9.72 -6.06 -16.23
C ALA A 91 10.26 -4.79 -16.89
N SER A 92 11.42 -4.30 -16.44
CA SER A 92 12.16 -3.27 -17.15
C SER A 92 12.47 -3.76 -18.57
N GLU A 93 11.60 -3.49 -19.52
CA GLU A 93 11.94 -3.21 -20.90
C GLU A 93 10.70 -2.80 -21.72
N LEU A 94 10.63 -1.49 -21.96
CA LEU A 94 10.09 -0.89 -23.18
C LEU A 94 10.89 -1.35 -24.45
N LEU A 95 11.28 -2.64 -24.54
CA LEU A 95 11.97 -3.24 -25.67
C LEU A 95 11.40 -4.61 -26.11
N PHE A 96 10.39 -5.18 -25.44
CA PHE A 96 9.80 -6.45 -25.91
C PHE A 96 8.57 -6.31 -26.81
N SER A 97 7.97 -5.12 -26.94
CA SER A 97 6.71 -4.94 -27.69
C SER A 97 6.85 -4.62 -29.19
N LYS A 98 8.03 -4.74 -29.82
CA LYS A 98 8.12 -4.55 -31.29
C LYS A 98 8.86 -5.62 -32.11
N THR A 99 9.51 -6.62 -31.51
CA THR A 99 10.36 -7.53 -32.32
C THR A 99 10.08 -9.03 -32.21
N PHE A 100 9.26 -9.52 -31.28
CA PHE A 100 9.10 -10.98 -31.15
C PHE A 100 7.80 -11.52 -31.77
N GLN A 101 7.66 -11.31 -33.08
CA GLN A 101 6.90 -12.17 -33.98
C GLN A 101 7.80 -13.32 -34.46
N ILE A 102 8.40 -14.12 -33.57
CA ILE A 102 9.13 -15.33 -34.00
C ILE A 102 8.73 -16.50 -33.12
N GLN A 103 8.01 -17.44 -33.73
CA GLN A 103 7.74 -18.77 -33.22
C GLN A 103 9.03 -19.41 -32.69
N ASN A 104 8.92 -20.12 -31.55
CA ASN A 104 9.78 -21.26 -31.21
C ASN A 104 11.14 -20.96 -30.52
N VAL A 105 11.12 -20.36 -29.32
CA VAL A 105 12.29 -20.31 -28.43
C VAL A 105 12.12 -21.26 -27.23
N SER A 106 13.15 -22.11 -27.04
CA SER A 106 13.20 -23.25 -26.13
C SER A 106 12.93 -22.88 -24.66
N ARG A 107 12.27 -23.79 -23.92
CA ARG A 107 11.89 -23.68 -22.50
C ARG A 107 13.06 -23.31 -21.58
N HIS A 108 14.30 -23.62 -21.96
CA HIS A 108 15.51 -23.24 -21.22
C HIS A 108 15.90 -21.77 -21.36
N ILE A 109 15.53 -21.09 -22.44
CA ILE A 109 15.81 -19.66 -22.64
C ILE A 109 14.80 -18.80 -21.86
N VAL A 110 13.54 -19.25 -21.75
CA VAL A 110 12.52 -18.61 -20.90
C VAL A 110 13.00 -18.47 -19.44
N LEU A 111 13.74 -19.46 -18.93
CA LEU A 111 14.27 -19.44 -17.56
C LEU A 111 15.49 -18.52 -17.37
N ILE A 112 16.20 -18.14 -18.44
CA ILE A 112 17.32 -17.18 -18.35
C ILE A 112 16.80 -15.73 -18.33
N PHE A 113 15.62 -15.48 -18.92
CA PHE A 113 15.00 -14.15 -18.99
C PHE A 113 14.02 -13.82 -17.85
N SER A 114 13.61 -14.79 -17.03
CA SER A 114 12.81 -14.53 -15.81
C SER A 114 13.57 -13.80 -14.70
N SER A 115 14.87 -13.51 -14.87
CA SER A 115 15.75 -13.02 -13.80
C SER A 115 16.39 -11.65 -14.07
N ILE A 116 15.88 -10.84 -15.01
CA ILE A 116 16.53 -9.55 -15.40
C ILE A 116 15.74 -8.30 -14.97
N THR A 117 14.65 -8.39 -14.22
CA THR A 117 13.87 -7.19 -13.92
C THR A 117 13.41 -7.09 -12.48
N ASP A 118 14.38 -6.88 -11.59
CA ASP A 118 14.12 -6.47 -10.22
C ASP A 118 13.63 -5.01 -10.21
N ILE A 119 12.33 -4.78 -10.07
CA ILE A 119 11.88 -3.44 -9.68
C ILE A 119 12.40 -3.15 -8.27
N GLN A 120 13.00 -1.98 -8.10
CA GLN A 120 13.62 -1.64 -6.82
C GLN A 120 12.57 -1.46 -5.71
N TYR A 121 11.37 -1.00 -6.07
CA TYR A 121 10.27 -0.70 -5.15
C TYR A 121 8.92 -1.09 -5.76
N PRO A 122 7.89 -1.36 -4.93
CA PRO A 122 6.57 -1.75 -5.40
C PRO A 122 5.87 -0.68 -6.26
N VAL A 123 5.03 -1.13 -7.19
CA VAL A 123 4.23 -0.25 -8.07
C VAL A 123 3.38 0.78 -7.31
N PRO A 124 2.74 0.45 -6.18
CA PRO A 124 1.97 1.42 -5.39
C PRO A 124 2.77 2.63 -4.89
N CYS A 125 4.10 2.57 -4.89
CA CYS A 125 4.96 3.71 -4.56
C CYS A 125 5.01 4.79 -5.66
N CYS A 126 4.49 4.50 -6.85
CA CYS A 126 4.41 5.43 -7.97
C CYS A 126 3.34 6.51 -7.76
N LYS A 127 3.60 7.74 -8.24
CA LYS A 127 2.57 8.79 -8.30
C LYS A 127 1.73 8.64 -9.57
N THR A 128 0.41 8.58 -9.41
CA THR A 128 -0.56 8.69 -10.50
C THR A 128 -0.55 10.13 -11.04
N GLY A 129 0.24 10.39 -12.08
CA GLY A 129 0.28 11.71 -12.76
C GLY A 129 1.65 12.21 -13.20
N SER A 130 2.74 11.53 -12.82
CA SER A 130 4.11 11.86 -13.28
C SER A 130 4.54 11.03 -14.50
N VAL A 131 3.56 10.38 -15.14
CA VAL A 131 3.71 9.38 -16.19
C VAL A 131 3.50 10.09 -17.53
N GLY A 132 4.52 10.11 -18.37
CA GLY A 132 4.46 10.74 -19.69
C GLY A 132 3.31 10.19 -20.54
N GLN A 133 2.56 11.11 -21.17
CA GLN A 133 1.50 11.02 -22.20
C GLN A 133 0.46 9.87 -22.22
N ASN A 134 0.64 8.73 -21.54
CA ASN A 134 -0.29 7.59 -21.57
C ASN A 134 -0.64 6.99 -20.19
N GLY A 135 -0.26 7.59 -19.06
CA GLY A 135 -0.89 7.31 -17.74
C GLY A 135 -0.76 5.90 -17.13
N ASP A 136 -0.25 4.91 -17.85
CA ASP A 136 -0.33 3.48 -17.48
C ASP A 136 1.00 2.84 -17.03
N ASP A 137 2.14 3.51 -17.21
CA ASP A 137 3.47 2.93 -16.89
C ASP A 137 4.16 3.58 -15.68
N CYS A 138 4.35 2.79 -14.63
CA CYS A 138 5.22 3.12 -13.49
C CYS A 138 6.65 3.40 -13.98
N PRO A 139 7.32 4.49 -13.53
CA PRO A 139 8.65 4.83 -14.00
C PRO A 139 9.65 3.75 -13.57
N GLN A 140 10.48 3.33 -14.52
CA GLN A 140 11.59 2.39 -14.27
C GLN A 140 12.63 2.95 -13.29
N THR A 141 12.69 4.28 -13.16
CA THR A 141 13.57 4.98 -12.22
C THR A 141 12.75 5.80 -11.24
N PHE A 142 12.81 5.42 -9.96
CA PHE A 142 12.12 6.12 -8.89
C PHE A 142 12.90 7.38 -8.48
N THR A 143 12.25 8.53 -8.59
CA THR A 143 12.74 9.84 -8.17
C THR A 143 11.69 10.54 -7.31
N VAL A 144 12.11 11.54 -6.53
CA VAL A 144 11.17 12.33 -5.69
C VAL A 144 10.09 13.06 -6.50
N ALA A 145 10.34 13.31 -7.79
CA ALA A 145 9.39 13.96 -8.67
C ALA A 145 8.26 13.01 -9.10
N ASN A 146 8.57 11.73 -9.36
CA ASN A 146 7.65 10.77 -9.96
C ASN A 146 7.11 9.69 -9.01
N SER A 147 7.61 9.62 -7.79
CA SER A 147 7.27 8.58 -6.82
C SER A 147 7.31 9.10 -5.39
N ASN A 148 6.73 8.33 -4.47
CA ASN A 148 6.64 8.65 -3.04
C ASN A 148 7.74 7.95 -2.21
N ILE A 149 8.87 7.60 -2.83
CA ILE A 149 9.92 6.77 -2.21
C ILE A 149 10.56 7.32 -0.93
N ARG A 150 10.46 8.64 -0.69
CA ARG A 150 10.97 9.29 0.53
C ARG A 150 9.89 9.56 1.58
N THR A 151 8.66 9.12 1.32
CA THR A 151 7.48 9.45 2.13
C THR A 151 6.90 8.15 2.68
N GLY A 152 7.23 7.81 3.92
CA GLY A 152 6.66 6.64 4.59
C GLY A 152 5.20 6.80 4.94
N CYS A 153 4.47 5.68 4.94
CA CYS A 153 3.05 5.67 5.29
C CYS A 153 2.80 6.03 6.75
N LYS A 154 3.75 5.76 7.66
CA LYS A 154 3.66 6.18 9.07
C LYS A 154 3.46 7.69 9.20
N GLN A 155 4.24 8.48 8.46
CA GLN A 155 4.14 9.95 8.50
C GLN A 155 2.80 10.42 7.93
N LYS A 156 2.39 9.89 6.77
CA LYS A 156 1.12 10.28 6.12
C LYS A 156 -0.10 9.92 6.95
N ILE A 157 -0.10 8.77 7.62
CA ILE A 157 -1.19 8.37 8.52
C ILE A 157 -1.32 9.33 9.68
N TYR A 158 -0.20 9.72 10.29
CA TYR A 158 -0.23 10.70 11.38
C TYR A 158 -0.84 12.04 10.92
N GLU A 159 -0.48 12.51 9.73
CA GLU A 159 -0.91 13.81 9.21
C GLU A 159 -2.33 13.81 8.61
N ARG A 160 -2.77 12.71 7.98
CA ARG A 160 -4.05 12.62 7.24
C ARG A 160 -5.09 11.77 7.94
N ALA A 161 -4.71 10.58 8.42
CA ALA A 161 -5.67 9.61 8.94
C ALA A 161 -6.09 9.93 10.37
N VAL A 162 -5.18 10.36 11.24
CA VAL A 162 -5.51 10.76 12.63
C VAL A 162 -6.59 11.84 12.70
N PRO A 163 -6.47 13.00 12.02
CA PRO A 163 -7.52 14.02 12.08
C PRO A 163 -8.83 13.58 11.43
N LEU A 164 -8.77 12.72 10.40
CA LEU A 164 -9.97 12.11 9.82
C LEU A 164 -10.66 11.17 10.82
N LEU A 165 -9.91 10.32 11.52
CA LEU A 165 -10.44 9.42 12.53
C LEU A 165 -11.03 10.20 13.71
N ASP A 166 -10.35 11.26 14.17
CA ASP A 166 -10.90 12.16 15.20
C ASP A 166 -12.23 12.77 14.74
N SER A 167 -12.30 13.23 13.50
CA SER A 167 -13.53 13.79 12.90
C SER A 167 -14.64 12.74 12.79
N VAL A 168 -14.33 11.52 12.36
CA VAL A 168 -15.29 10.41 12.25
C VAL A 168 -15.79 9.98 13.63
N MET A 169 -14.92 9.87 14.63
CA MET A 169 -15.29 9.52 16.00
C MET A 169 -16.20 10.58 16.62
N LEU A 170 -15.87 11.86 16.45
CA LEU A 170 -16.74 12.96 16.88
C LEU A 170 -18.08 12.96 16.13
N GLY A 171 -18.06 12.72 14.82
CA GLY A 171 -19.27 12.60 13.99
C GLY A 171 -20.17 11.45 14.42
N SER A 172 -19.60 10.32 14.83
CA SER A 172 -20.36 9.17 15.33
C SER A 172 -21.14 9.47 16.61
N LEU A 173 -20.63 10.39 17.46
CA LEU A 173 -21.31 10.83 18.67
C LEU A 173 -22.59 11.62 18.37
N VAL A 174 -22.58 12.38 17.28
CA VAL A 174 -23.75 13.15 16.83
C VAL A 174 -24.87 12.21 16.40
N VAL A 175 -24.53 11.12 15.71
CA VAL A 175 -25.51 10.09 15.31
C VAL A 175 -26.18 9.45 16.53
N LEU A 176 -25.42 9.13 17.58
CA LEU A 176 -25.96 8.62 18.84
C LEU A 176 -26.88 9.60 19.57
N GLY A 177 -26.74 10.90 19.34
CA GLY A 177 -27.64 11.92 19.89
C GLY A 177 -28.98 12.05 19.15
N VAL A 178 -29.09 11.43 17.98
CA VAL A 178 -30.31 11.42 17.14
C VAL A 178 -31.11 10.11 17.29
N GLU A 179 -30.46 9.03 17.74
CA GLU A 179 -31.12 7.75 18.11
C GLU A 179 -31.82 7.80 19.48
#